data_AF-E6WSV8-F1
#
_entry.id   AF-E6WSV8-F1
#
_cell.length_a   1.000
_cell.length_b   1.000
_cell.length_c   1.000
_cell.angle_alpha   90.00
_cell.angle_beta   90.00
_cell.angle_gamma   90.00
#
_symmetry.space_group_name_H-M   'P 1'
#
loop_
_entity.id
_entity.type
_entity.pdbx_description
1 polymer ?
#
loop_
_entity_poly.entity_id
_entity_poly.type
_entity_poly.pdbx_seq_one_letter_code
_entity_poly.pdbx_strand_id
1 'polypeptide(L)'
;MKRFRKPVIVVICFLAMLSFMQSALADAGSFDIGLDGETPIPSLVASRLKELSNQSVGRVLSPNELAEFQDILKKHGWPTYRTSGPEIIEICGDLLRRSGQDFSFQRYMLRLLDQQVGDDIRPAAYARIADNIYAAHEDKQLYGTLWRLDGDRALTWPPIKSEDGMLFFRDFYGMPSLDEELAAISKASPDSYHNVYEGALAQPSATYSRPDIRRTLGDLIYLDQQLRNELSKAKAKGDEALSEKVREKIVAIDRENLSRLKAIFDEVGFPTREMVGIDGVSTAFLLVQHADEDPLFQRHALALAEPLMRQRQMSRRQFAMLSDRVSLAFGEPQVYGTQMVMQDGKYVLQPTIDIDNLDSRRKEMALGPHLKMLESANSDEN
;
A
#
# COMPACT_ATOMS: atom_id res chain seq x y z
N MET A 1 -9.66 5.09 -31.25
CA MET A 1 -9.63 5.79 -29.93
C MET A 1 -8.32 5.45 -29.24
N LYS A 2 -7.44 6.44 -29.03
CA LYS A 2 -6.18 6.23 -28.28
C LYS A 2 -6.54 5.85 -26.84
N ARG A 3 -6.28 4.61 -26.45
CA ARG A 3 -6.56 4.08 -25.10
C ARG A 3 -5.61 4.77 -24.12
N PHE A 4 -6.18 5.47 -23.13
CA PHE A 4 -5.44 5.89 -21.96
C PHE A 4 -5.03 4.62 -21.19
N ARG A 5 -3.80 4.15 -21.41
CA ARG A 5 -3.12 3.32 -20.42
C ARG A 5 -3.01 4.19 -19.18
N LYS A 6 -3.91 3.99 -18.20
CA LYS A 6 -3.73 4.63 -16.90
C LYS A 6 -2.35 4.16 -16.41
N PRO A 7 -1.42 5.08 -16.10
CA PRO A 7 -0.18 4.66 -15.47
C PRO A 7 -0.52 3.87 -14.22
N VAL A 8 0.30 2.88 -13.86
CA VAL A 8 0.28 2.22 -12.56
C VAL A 8 0.29 3.33 -11.50
N ILE A 9 -0.87 3.65 -10.94
CA ILE A 9 -0.98 4.68 -9.90
C ILE A 9 -0.62 3.95 -8.63
N VAL A 10 0.66 3.94 -8.32
CA VAL A 10 1.09 3.56 -6.98
C VAL A 10 0.63 4.70 -6.07
N VAL A 11 -0.50 4.53 -5.38
CA VAL A 11 -0.92 5.42 -4.29
C VAL A 11 0.05 5.18 -3.14
N ILE A 12 1.25 5.77 -3.24
CA ILE A 12 2.26 5.63 -2.20
C ILE A 12 2.02 6.72 -1.16
N CYS A 13 1.57 6.32 0.03
CA CYS A 13 1.51 7.22 1.17
C CYS A 13 2.90 7.78 1.49
N PHE A 14 3.06 9.08 1.29
CA PHE A 14 4.36 9.72 1.06
C PHE A 14 4.97 10.43 2.26
N LEU A 15 4.85 9.92 3.50
CA LEU A 15 5.48 10.63 4.64
C LEU A 15 6.26 9.77 5.64
N ALA A 16 6.39 8.45 5.43
CA ALA A 16 7.30 7.63 6.25
C ALA A 16 7.77 6.32 5.56
N MET A 17 7.69 6.26 4.23
CA MET A 17 8.08 5.09 3.44
C MET A 17 9.42 5.28 2.72
N LEU A 18 10.23 6.28 3.10
CA LEU A 18 11.47 6.69 2.41
C LEU A 18 12.42 5.51 2.10
N SER A 19 12.58 4.55 3.02
CA SER A 19 13.44 3.38 2.76
C SER A 19 12.83 2.31 1.84
N PHE A 20 11.49 2.28 1.69
CA PHE A 20 10.82 1.48 0.66
C PHE A 20 10.82 2.18 -0.71
N MET A 21 10.94 3.51 -0.73
CA MET A 21 10.83 4.30 -1.97
C MET A 21 12.09 4.23 -2.84
N GLN A 22 13.30 4.19 -2.26
CA GLN A 22 14.54 4.28 -3.03
C GLN A 22 14.82 3.04 -3.91
N SER A 23 14.48 1.83 -3.46
CA SER A 23 14.65 0.61 -4.27
C SER A 23 13.49 0.37 -5.25
N ALA A 24 12.32 0.97 -5.01
CA ALA A 24 11.11 0.77 -5.81
C ALA A 24 11.09 1.57 -7.14
N LEU A 25 11.88 2.65 -7.23
CA LEU A 25 11.91 3.55 -8.39
C LEU A 25 12.82 3.06 -9.54
N ALA A 26 13.76 2.14 -9.26
CA ALA A 26 14.69 1.63 -10.28
C ALA A 26 14.04 0.65 -11.28
N ASP A 27 13.01 -0.09 -10.85
CA ASP A 27 12.37 -1.16 -11.65
C ASP A 27 11.00 -0.76 -12.23
N ALA A 28 10.63 0.52 -12.22
CA ALA A 28 9.29 0.97 -12.66
C ALA A 28 9.10 0.98 -14.19
N GLY A 29 10.13 0.65 -14.97
CA GLY A 29 10.13 0.73 -16.44
C GLY A 29 10.28 -0.60 -17.20
N SER A 30 10.37 -1.77 -16.54
CA SER A 30 10.89 -2.97 -17.23
C SER A 30 9.85 -3.84 -17.94
N PHE A 31 8.60 -3.91 -17.50
CA PHE A 31 7.66 -4.92 -18.02
C PHE A 31 6.42 -4.39 -18.78
N ASP A 32 6.00 -3.13 -18.62
CA ASP A 32 4.85 -2.51 -19.34
C ASP A 32 3.54 -3.35 -19.35
N ILE A 33 3.17 -3.91 -18.20
CA ILE A 33 1.93 -4.73 -18.02
C ILE A 33 0.85 -3.87 -17.34
N GLY A 34 -0.36 -3.87 -17.91
CA GLY A 34 -1.53 -3.19 -17.33
C GLY A 34 -2.48 -4.14 -16.57
N LEU A 35 -3.45 -3.57 -15.85
CA LEU A 35 -4.50 -4.33 -15.14
C LEU A 35 -5.66 -4.78 -16.03
N ASP A 36 -5.87 -4.11 -17.16
CA ASP A 36 -6.97 -4.40 -18.09
C ASP A 36 -6.46 -4.23 -19.53
N GLY A 37 -5.82 -5.26 -20.08
CA GLY A 37 -5.50 -5.29 -21.51
C GLY A 37 -6.75 -5.55 -22.36
N GLU A 38 -6.61 -6.20 -23.52
CA GLU A 38 -7.76 -6.52 -24.38
C GLU A 38 -8.87 -7.25 -23.59
N THR A 39 -10.01 -6.58 -23.41
CA THR A 39 -11.17 -7.11 -22.69
C THR A 39 -12.22 -7.61 -23.68
N PRO A 40 -12.73 -8.86 -23.53
CA PRO A 40 -12.27 -9.93 -22.62
C PRO A 40 -11.00 -10.64 -23.13
N ILE A 41 -10.28 -11.34 -22.23
CA ILE A 41 -9.15 -12.19 -22.63
C ILE A 41 -9.68 -13.27 -23.60
N PRO A 42 -9.08 -13.46 -24.79
CA PRO A 42 -9.54 -14.47 -25.74
C PRO A 42 -9.54 -15.88 -25.12
N SER A 43 -10.56 -16.69 -25.41
CA SER A 43 -10.70 -18.06 -24.86
C SER A 43 -9.47 -18.95 -25.11
N LEU A 44 -8.80 -18.75 -26.24
CA LEU A 44 -7.54 -19.41 -26.57
C LEU A 44 -6.41 -19.06 -25.59
N VAL A 45 -6.31 -17.79 -25.17
CA VAL A 45 -5.31 -17.32 -24.19
C VAL A 45 -5.62 -17.90 -22.81
N ALA A 46 -6.89 -17.91 -22.40
CA ALA A 46 -7.31 -18.53 -21.15
C ALA A 46 -6.98 -20.04 -21.12
N SER A 47 -7.21 -20.75 -22.23
CA SER A 47 -6.86 -22.16 -22.37
C SER A 47 -5.35 -22.37 -22.29
N ARG A 48 -4.56 -21.47 -22.89
CA ARG A 48 -3.10 -21.55 -22.85
C ARG A 48 -2.54 -21.33 -21.45
N LEU A 49 -3.08 -20.38 -20.68
CA LEU A 49 -2.71 -20.18 -19.27
C LEU A 49 -2.99 -21.42 -18.41
N LYS A 50 -4.12 -22.09 -18.65
CA LYS A 50 -4.45 -23.37 -17.98
C LYS A 50 -3.45 -24.47 -18.31
N GLU A 51 -3.10 -24.63 -19.59
CA GLU A 51 -2.09 -25.59 -20.02
C GLU A 51 -0.73 -25.32 -19.36
N LEU A 52 -0.29 -24.05 -19.36
CA LEU A 52 0.98 -23.64 -18.77
C LEU A 52 1.02 -23.94 -17.26
N SER A 53 -0.06 -23.68 -16.54
CA SER A 53 -0.17 -24.00 -15.11
C SER A 53 -0.13 -25.51 -14.85
N ASN A 54 -0.85 -26.30 -15.65
CA ASN A 54 -0.87 -27.76 -15.54
C ASN A 54 0.49 -28.41 -15.85
N GLN A 55 1.23 -27.88 -16.83
CA GLN A 55 2.55 -28.40 -17.23
C GLN A 55 3.65 -28.07 -16.21
N SER A 56 3.42 -27.09 -15.35
CA SER A 56 4.41 -26.59 -14.38
C SER A 56 4.07 -26.92 -12.92
N VAL A 57 3.12 -27.82 -12.67
CA VAL A 57 2.67 -28.17 -11.30
C VAL A 57 3.86 -28.58 -10.42
N GLY A 58 3.96 -27.93 -9.25
CA GLY A 58 4.93 -28.27 -8.22
C GLY A 58 6.38 -27.82 -8.50
N ARG A 59 6.64 -27.07 -9.57
CA ARG A 59 7.98 -26.58 -9.91
C ARG A 59 7.98 -25.12 -10.36
N VAL A 60 9.17 -24.53 -10.36
CA VAL A 60 9.42 -23.22 -10.98
C VAL A 60 9.22 -23.33 -12.49
N LEU A 61 8.67 -22.29 -13.12
CA LEU A 61 8.54 -22.19 -14.57
C LEU A 61 9.93 -22.26 -15.19
N SER A 62 10.12 -23.00 -16.29
CA SER A 62 11.33 -22.96 -17.11
C SER A 62 11.49 -21.59 -17.80
N PRO A 63 12.67 -21.23 -18.33
CA PRO A 63 12.87 -19.92 -18.98
C PRO A 63 11.87 -19.66 -20.13
N ASN A 64 11.52 -20.69 -20.91
CA ASN A 64 10.56 -20.56 -22.00
C ASN A 64 9.12 -20.37 -21.49
N GLU A 65 8.72 -21.12 -20.46
CA GLU A 65 7.40 -20.99 -19.84
C GLU A 65 7.22 -19.62 -19.16
N LEU A 66 8.27 -19.12 -18.52
CA LEU A 66 8.28 -17.79 -17.91
C LEU A 66 8.18 -16.69 -18.97
N ALA A 67 8.98 -16.78 -20.06
CA ALA A 67 8.91 -15.83 -21.15
C ALA A 67 7.51 -15.80 -21.79
N GLU A 68 6.91 -16.98 -22.01
CA GLU A 68 5.54 -17.09 -22.50
C GLU A 68 4.53 -16.43 -21.55
N PHE A 69 4.61 -16.69 -20.25
CA PHE A 69 3.71 -16.06 -19.27
C PHE A 69 3.86 -14.53 -19.26
N GLN A 70 5.10 -14.03 -19.29
CA GLN A 70 5.38 -12.60 -19.35
C GLN A 70 4.79 -11.97 -20.63
N ASP A 71 4.93 -12.61 -21.78
CA ASP A 71 4.44 -12.09 -23.05
C ASP A 71 2.91 -12.08 -23.13
N ILE A 72 2.24 -13.09 -22.56
CA ILE A 72 0.78 -13.07 -22.39
C ILE A 72 0.37 -11.85 -21.57
N LEU A 73 1.01 -11.60 -20.43
CA LEU A 73 0.67 -10.48 -19.56
C LEU A 73 1.01 -9.12 -20.20
N LYS A 74 2.13 -8.97 -20.92
CA LYS A 74 2.44 -7.73 -21.66
C LYS A 74 1.36 -7.38 -22.68
N LYS A 75 0.82 -8.40 -23.36
CA LYS A 75 -0.19 -8.21 -24.41
C LYS A 75 -1.59 -8.01 -23.85
N HIS A 76 -1.97 -8.77 -22.84
CA HIS A 76 -3.35 -8.87 -22.35
C HIS A 76 -3.59 -8.27 -20.97
N GLY A 77 -2.53 -7.82 -20.29
CA GLY A 77 -2.60 -7.36 -18.91
C GLY A 77 -2.80 -8.50 -17.91
N TRP A 78 -2.82 -8.13 -16.64
CA TRP A 78 -3.25 -9.03 -15.56
C TRP A 78 -4.75 -9.33 -15.68
N PRO A 79 -5.22 -10.56 -15.42
CA PRO A 79 -6.65 -10.87 -15.43
C PRO A 79 -7.40 -10.19 -14.28
N THR A 80 -8.60 -9.70 -14.57
CA THR A 80 -9.56 -9.16 -13.60
C THR A 80 -10.81 -10.02 -13.56
N TYR A 81 -11.61 -9.89 -12.50
CA TYR A 81 -12.81 -10.72 -12.32
C TYR A 81 -13.79 -10.44 -13.47
N ARG A 82 -13.91 -9.18 -13.91
CA ARG A 82 -14.74 -8.76 -15.04
C ARG A 82 -14.22 -9.22 -16.41
N THR A 83 -12.90 -9.31 -16.60
CA THR A 83 -12.33 -9.63 -17.93
C THR A 83 -12.22 -11.13 -18.17
N SER A 84 -11.95 -11.90 -17.11
CA SER A 84 -11.45 -13.27 -17.23
C SER A 84 -12.03 -14.24 -16.20
N GLY A 85 -12.76 -13.74 -15.20
CA GLY A 85 -13.31 -14.53 -14.10
C GLY A 85 -12.27 -14.96 -13.06
N PRO A 86 -12.73 -15.49 -11.91
CA PRO A 86 -11.85 -15.80 -10.78
C PRO A 86 -10.84 -16.92 -11.08
N GLU A 87 -11.22 -17.91 -11.89
CA GLU A 87 -10.35 -19.05 -12.22
C GLU A 87 -9.03 -18.61 -12.87
N ILE A 88 -9.08 -17.64 -13.79
CA ILE A 88 -7.88 -17.15 -14.48
C ILE A 88 -6.99 -16.32 -13.54
N ILE A 89 -7.58 -15.61 -12.57
CA ILE A 89 -6.82 -14.91 -11.53
C ILE A 89 -6.06 -15.93 -10.67
N GLU A 90 -6.71 -17.03 -10.25
CA GLU A 90 -6.03 -18.09 -9.46
C GLU A 90 -4.86 -18.68 -10.23
N ILE A 91 -5.08 -19.01 -11.51
CA ILE A 91 -4.04 -19.57 -12.39
C ILE A 91 -2.86 -18.60 -12.52
N CYS A 92 -3.13 -17.33 -12.80
CA CYS A 92 -2.06 -16.32 -12.91
C CYS A 92 -1.36 -16.07 -11.57
N GLY A 93 -2.06 -16.14 -10.45
CA GLY A 93 -1.47 -16.04 -9.10
C GLY A 93 -0.47 -17.17 -8.81
N ASP A 94 -0.84 -18.40 -9.16
CA ASP A 94 0.04 -19.56 -8.99
C ASP A 94 1.22 -19.56 -9.99
N LEU A 95 0.99 -19.18 -11.25
CA LEU A 95 2.07 -18.96 -12.23
C LEU A 95 3.04 -17.86 -11.75
N LEU A 96 2.53 -16.76 -11.20
CA LEU A 96 3.35 -15.69 -10.62
C LEU A 96 4.22 -16.21 -9.48
N ARG A 97 3.67 -17.00 -8.55
CA ARG A 97 4.45 -17.63 -7.46
C ARG A 97 5.54 -18.55 -8.00
N ARG A 98 5.27 -19.28 -9.09
CA ARG A 98 6.24 -20.16 -9.77
C ARG A 98 7.21 -19.43 -10.69
N SER A 99 7.12 -18.11 -10.83
CA SER A 99 8.03 -17.29 -11.66
C SER A 99 9.37 -16.97 -10.98
N GLY A 100 9.85 -17.84 -10.10
CA GLY A 100 11.00 -17.60 -9.23
C GLY A 100 12.35 -17.47 -9.94
N GLN A 101 12.42 -17.64 -11.26
CA GLN A 101 13.65 -17.32 -12.01
C GLN A 101 13.84 -15.81 -12.23
N ASP A 102 12.80 -14.99 -12.02
CA ASP A 102 12.85 -13.54 -12.23
C ASP A 102 12.18 -12.82 -11.05
N PHE A 103 12.97 -12.54 -10.02
CA PHE A 103 12.48 -11.82 -8.83
C PHE A 103 12.03 -10.39 -9.15
N SER A 104 12.67 -9.72 -10.12
CA SER A 104 12.30 -8.37 -10.51
C SER A 104 10.92 -8.33 -11.17
N PHE A 105 10.60 -9.32 -12.02
CA PHE A 105 9.26 -9.53 -12.54
C PHE A 105 8.26 -9.78 -11.41
N GLN A 106 8.57 -10.67 -10.46
CA GLN A 106 7.66 -10.96 -9.35
C GLN A 106 7.38 -9.71 -8.48
N ARG A 107 8.41 -8.92 -8.15
CA ARG A 107 8.26 -7.65 -7.43
C ARG A 107 7.47 -6.60 -8.22
N TYR A 108 7.68 -6.54 -9.54
CA TYR A 108 6.88 -5.69 -10.41
C TYR A 108 5.40 -6.09 -10.37
N MET A 109 5.10 -7.39 -10.47
CA MET A 109 3.72 -7.89 -10.43
C MET A 109 3.07 -7.67 -9.07
N LEU A 110 3.79 -7.85 -7.95
CA LEU A 110 3.25 -7.51 -6.62
C LEU A 110 2.80 -6.03 -6.56
N ARG A 111 3.60 -5.10 -7.08
CA ARG A 111 3.22 -3.68 -7.17
C ARG A 111 2.00 -3.44 -8.06
N LEU A 112 1.88 -4.20 -9.15
CA LEU A 112 0.70 -4.13 -10.02
C LEU A 112 -0.55 -4.63 -9.28
N LEU A 113 -0.46 -5.77 -8.60
CA LEU A 113 -1.55 -6.41 -7.85
C LEU A 113 -2.02 -5.61 -6.65
N ASP A 114 -1.13 -4.86 -6.00
CA ASP A 114 -1.45 -3.98 -4.87
C ASP A 114 -2.64 -3.06 -5.19
N GLN A 115 -2.73 -2.57 -6.44
CA GLN A 115 -3.82 -1.72 -6.93
C GLN A 115 -5.17 -2.45 -7.07
N GLN A 116 -5.20 -3.76 -6.97
CA GLN A 116 -6.41 -4.59 -7.03
C GLN A 116 -6.77 -5.20 -5.68
N VAL A 117 -5.95 -4.97 -4.64
CA VAL A 117 -6.22 -5.45 -3.29
C VAL A 117 -7.48 -4.79 -2.75
N GLY A 118 -8.45 -5.61 -2.36
CA GLY A 118 -9.78 -5.17 -1.95
C GLY A 118 -10.77 -4.92 -3.08
N ASP A 119 -10.34 -4.99 -4.35
CA ASP A 119 -11.23 -5.00 -5.52
C ASP A 119 -11.40 -6.43 -6.04
N ASP A 120 -10.46 -6.93 -6.84
CA ASP A 120 -10.47 -8.31 -7.37
C ASP A 120 -9.54 -9.26 -6.60
N ILE A 121 -8.65 -8.73 -5.77
CA ILE A 121 -7.62 -9.49 -5.04
C ILE A 121 -7.87 -9.42 -3.53
N ARG A 122 -7.92 -10.59 -2.87
CA ARG A 122 -8.07 -10.66 -1.41
C ARG A 122 -6.79 -10.18 -0.70
N PRO A 123 -6.89 -9.26 0.28
CA PRO A 123 -5.69 -8.73 0.95
C PRO A 123 -4.83 -9.79 1.65
N ALA A 124 -5.46 -10.75 2.34
CA ALA A 124 -4.75 -11.83 3.04
C ALA A 124 -3.99 -12.75 2.05
N ALA A 125 -4.62 -13.12 0.93
CA ALA A 125 -3.99 -13.95 -0.09
C ALA A 125 -2.83 -13.21 -0.80
N TYR A 126 -3.00 -11.91 -1.08
CA TYR A 126 -1.92 -11.06 -1.60
C TYR A 126 -0.72 -11.01 -0.65
N ALA A 127 -0.94 -10.73 0.63
CA ALA A 127 0.11 -10.70 1.65
C ALA A 127 0.87 -12.03 1.73
N ARG A 128 0.13 -13.14 1.64
CA ARG A 128 0.70 -14.49 1.63
C ARG A 128 1.53 -14.78 0.38
N ILE A 129 1.06 -14.40 -0.81
CA ILE A 129 1.83 -14.55 -2.05
C ILE A 129 3.11 -13.73 -1.98
N ALA A 130 3.02 -12.49 -1.51
CA ALA A 130 4.19 -11.63 -1.35
C ALA A 130 5.23 -12.26 -0.42
N ASP A 131 4.86 -12.70 0.78
CA ASP A 131 5.81 -13.33 1.69
C ASP A 131 6.39 -14.64 1.15
N ASN A 132 5.60 -15.46 0.45
CA ASN A 132 6.11 -16.67 -0.21
C ASN A 132 7.13 -16.35 -1.31
N ILE A 133 6.88 -15.32 -2.12
CA ILE A 133 7.81 -14.86 -3.14
C ILE A 133 9.12 -14.40 -2.48
N TYR A 134 9.06 -13.54 -1.47
CA TYR A 134 10.27 -13.05 -0.79
C TYR A 134 11.04 -14.18 -0.12
N ALA A 135 10.35 -15.10 0.56
CA ALA A 135 10.98 -16.26 1.20
C ALA A 135 11.63 -17.21 0.20
N ALA A 136 11.06 -17.40 -1.00
CA ALA A 136 11.65 -18.21 -2.05
C ALA A 136 12.97 -17.64 -2.60
N HIS A 137 13.22 -16.34 -2.37
CA HIS A 137 14.46 -15.64 -2.70
C HIS A 137 15.35 -15.38 -1.49
N GLU A 138 15.14 -16.12 -0.39
CA GLU A 138 15.88 -15.98 0.87
C GLU A 138 15.81 -14.56 1.48
N ASP A 139 14.83 -13.75 1.07
CA ASP A 139 14.59 -12.42 1.61
C ASP A 139 13.60 -12.49 2.79
N LYS A 140 13.57 -11.40 3.55
CA LYS A 140 12.70 -11.19 4.69
C LYS A 140 11.26 -10.96 4.24
N GLN A 141 10.33 -11.40 5.08
CA GLN A 141 8.89 -11.24 4.86
C GLN A 141 8.46 -9.77 4.96
N LEU A 142 7.41 -9.40 4.24
CA LEU A 142 6.82 -8.08 4.27
C LEU A 142 5.65 -7.99 5.27
N TYR A 143 4.82 -9.04 5.34
CA TYR A 143 3.55 -9.03 6.08
C TYR A 143 3.53 -9.98 7.27
N GLY A 144 4.46 -10.94 7.32
CA GLY A 144 4.58 -11.88 8.44
C GLY A 144 3.56 -13.02 8.41
N THR A 145 3.12 -13.42 7.23
CA THR A 145 2.14 -14.49 7.03
C THR A 145 2.76 -15.88 7.16
N LEU A 146 4.08 -16.04 6.98
CA LEU A 146 4.80 -17.30 7.12
C LEU A 146 5.35 -17.43 8.55
N TRP A 147 5.11 -18.59 9.15
CA TRP A 147 5.51 -18.89 10.51
C TRP A 147 5.98 -20.33 10.63
N ARG A 148 6.69 -20.61 11.72
CA ARG A 148 7.06 -21.96 12.15
C ARG A 148 6.90 -22.06 13.66
N LEU A 149 6.79 -23.28 14.17
CA LEU A 149 6.87 -23.55 15.60
C LEU A 149 8.34 -23.71 16.02
N ASP A 150 8.68 -23.09 17.14
CA ASP A 150 9.91 -23.29 17.90
C ASP A 150 9.50 -23.77 19.30
N GLY A 151 9.51 -25.09 19.50
CA GLY A 151 8.75 -25.72 20.58
C GLY A 151 7.26 -25.42 20.45
N ASP A 152 6.66 -24.88 21.51
CA ASP A 152 5.23 -24.50 21.54
C ASP A 152 4.99 -23.05 21.08
N ARG A 153 6.04 -22.33 20.65
CA ARG A 153 5.95 -20.92 20.28
C ARG A 153 5.96 -20.74 18.78
N ALA A 154 4.94 -20.09 18.24
CA ALA A 154 4.93 -19.64 16.86
C ALA A 154 5.81 -18.39 16.69
N LEU A 155 6.65 -18.41 15.65
CA LEU A 155 7.53 -17.32 15.27
C LEU A 155 7.46 -17.13 13.76
N THR A 156 7.61 -15.90 13.28
CA THR A 156 7.73 -15.64 11.84
C THR A 156 9.02 -16.22 11.29
N TRP A 157 8.94 -16.92 10.16
CA TRP A 157 10.11 -17.42 9.46
C TRP A 157 9.88 -17.44 7.94
N PRO A 158 10.71 -16.76 7.13
CA PRO A 158 11.89 -15.91 7.48
C PRO A 158 11.56 -14.69 8.37
N PRO A 159 12.53 -13.94 8.91
CA PRO A 159 12.25 -12.74 9.70
C PRO A 159 11.48 -11.66 8.92
N ILE A 160 10.85 -10.72 9.63
CA ILE A 160 10.19 -9.55 9.04
C ILE A 160 11.23 -8.54 8.53
N LYS A 161 10.97 -7.94 7.36
CA LYS A 161 11.85 -6.96 6.71
C LYS A 161 11.85 -5.62 7.42
N SER A 162 10.67 -5.12 7.72
CA SER A 162 10.44 -3.87 8.45
C SER A 162 9.26 -4.03 9.39
N GLU A 163 9.48 -3.84 10.68
CA GLU A 163 8.42 -3.86 11.70
C GLU A 163 7.36 -2.79 11.41
N ASP A 164 7.80 -1.57 11.09
CA ASP A 164 6.91 -0.45 10.79
C ASP A 164 6.08 -0.67 9.50
N GLY A 165 6.72 -1.24 8.46
CA GLY A 165 6.02 -1.61 7.23
C GLY A 165 4.98 -2.70 7.47
N MET A 166 5.34 -3.75 8.20
CA MET A 166 4.45 -4.85 8.57
C MET A 166 3.25 -4.34 9.37
N LEU A 167 3.48 -3.52 10.41
CA LEU A 167 2.41 -2.95 11.23
C LEU A 167 1.42 -2.13 10.38
N PHE A 168 1.92 -1.26 9.51
CA PHE A 168 1.08 -0.46 8.63
C PHE A 168 0.25 -1.33 7.70
N PHE A 169 0.87 -2.24 6.96
CA PHE A 169 0.15 -3.00 5.95
C PHE A 169 -0.85 -3.98 6.54
N ARG A 170 -0.54 -4.60 7.68
CA ARG A 170 -1.50 -5.45 8.38
C ARG A 170 -2.72 -4.65 8.83
N ASP A 171 -2.51 -3.47 9.42
CA ASP A 171 -3.61 -2.59 9.82
C ASP A 171 -4.41 -2.08 8.61
N PHE A 172 -3.71 -1.62 7.57
CA PHE A 172 -4.29 -1.08 6.35
C PHE A 172 -5.19 -2.11 5.63
N TYR A 173 -4.71 -3.35 5.52
CA TYR A 173 -5.46 -4.46 4.92
C TYR A 173 -6.44 -5.15 5.86
N GLY A 174 -6.59 -4.69 7.11
CA GLY A 174 -7.51 -5.26 8.09
C GLY A 174 -7.12 -6.66 8.55
N MET A 175 -5.84 -7.03 8.44
CA MET A 175 -5.30 -8.27 8.98
C MET A 175 -5.20 -8.18 10.52
N PRO A 176 -5.25 -9.32 11.25
CA PRO A 176 -4.97 -9.36 12.69
C PRO A 176 -3.59 -8.76 13.00
N SER A 177 -3.34 -8.32 14.24
CA SER A 177 -1.95 -7.99 14.60
C SER A 177 -1.10 -9.27 14.58
N LEU A 178 0.19 -9.12 14.27
CA LEU A 178 1.10 -10.27 14.23
C LEU A 178 1.22 -10.94 15.61
N ASP A 179 1.26 -10.14 16.68
CA ASP A 179 1.34 -10.65 18.07
C ASP A 179 0.12 -11.50 18.43
N GLU A 180 -1.10 -11.01 18.13
CA GLU A 180 -2.35 -11.75 18.37
C GLU A 180 -2.38 -13.05 17.55
N GLU A 181 -1.92 -12.98 16.30
CA GLU A 181 -1.89 -14.13 15.41
C GLU A 181 -0.92 -15.21 15.88
N LEU A 182 0.34 -14.85 16.17
CA LEU A 182 1.33 -15.81 16.67
C LEU A 182 0.90 -16.39 18.02
N ALA A 183 0.26 -15.59 18.88
CA ALA A 183 -0.30 -16.09 20.14
C ALA A 183 -1.45 -17.07 19.92
N ALA A 184 -2.30 -16.84 18.91
CA ALA A 184 -3.37 -17.78 18.54
C ALA A 184 -2.80 -19.10 17.98
N ILE A 185 -1.79 -19.02 17.09
CA ILE A 185 -1.12 -20.20 16.53
C ILE A 185 -0.43 -21.01 17.63
N SER A 186 0.29 -20.35 18.55
CA SER A 186 1.00 -21.01 19.66
C SER A 186 0.05 -21.77 20.60
N LYS A 187 -1.22 -21.34 20.69
CA LYS A 187 -2.23 -21.98 21.54
C LYS A 187 -3.05 -23.05 20.81
N ALA A 188 -3.04 -23.04 19.48
CA ALA A 188 -3.81 -23.97 18.67
C ALA A 188 -3.07 -25.32 18.55
N SER A 189 -3.82 -26.43 18.55
CA SER A 189 -3.28 -27.67 17.98
C SER A 189 -3.04 -27.45 16.48
N PRO A 190 -1.98 -28.02 15.87
CA PRO A 190 -1.64 -27.78 14.46
C PRO A 190 -2.82 -27.93 13.48
N ASP A 191 -3.73 -28.86 13.75
CA ASP A 191 -4.89 -29.16 12.90
C ASP A 191 -6.11 -28.24 13.15
N SER A 192 -6.04 -27.33 14.12
CA SER A 192 -7.16 -26.50 14.59
C SER A 192 -7.03 -25.00 14.27
N TYR A 193 -5.85 -24.57 13.82
CA TYR A 193 -5.64 -23.17 13.44
C TYR A 193 -6.26 -22.88 12.07
N HIS A 194 -7.28 -22.03 12.03
CA HIS A 194 -7.82 -21.55 10.76
C HIS A 194 -6.87 -20.53 10.14
N ASN A 195 -6.13 -20.96 9.12
CA ASN A 195 -5.21 -20.10 8.40
C ASN A 195 -5.99 -19.16 7.47
N VAL A 196 -6.19 -17.92 7.90
CA VAL A 196 -6.88 -16.86 7.12
C VAL A 196 -6.20 -16.56 5.77
N TYR A 197 -4.99 -17.06 5.56
CA TYR A 197 -4.21 -16.93 4.34
C TYR A 197 -4.41 -18.08 3.33
N GLU A 198 -5.14 -19.14 3.67
CA GLU A 198 -5.40 -20.30 2.78
C GLU A 198 -6.62 -20.11 1.86
N GLY A 199 -7.00 -18.86 1.59
CA GLY A 199 -8.10 -18.51 0.70
C GLY A 199 -7.71 -18.34 -0.78
N ALA A 200 -8.73 -18.33 -1.63
CA ALA A 200 -8.62 -17.91 -3.03
C ALA A 200 -7.97 -16.52 -3.15
N LEU A 201 -7.10 -16.34 -4.14
CA LEU A 201 -6.54 -15.02 -4.45
C LEU A 201 -7.63 -14.07 -4.93
N ALA A 202 -8.55 -14.57 -5.75
CA ALA A 202 -9.63 -13.82 -6.33
C ALA A 202 -10.77 -13.57 -5.32
N GLN A 203 -11.40 -12.41 -5.49
CA GLN A 203 -12.70 -12.08 -4.93
C GLN A 203 -13.59 -11.45 -6.00
N PRO A 204 -14.93 -11.50 -5.86
CA PRO A 204 -15.81 -10.73 -6.72
C PRO A 204 -15.39 -9.25 -6.73
N SER A 205 -15.40 -8.62 -7.91
CA SER A 205 -15.09 -7.19 -8.03
C SER A 205 -15.87 -6.37 -7.02
N ALA A 206 -15.19 -5.44 -6.37
CA ALA A 206 -15.83 -4.54 -5.44
C ALA A 206 -16.86 -3.66 -6.18
N THR A 207 -18.03 -3.56 -5.57
CA THR A 207 -19.04 -2.58 -5.97
C THR A 207 -18.97 -1.40 -5.01
N TYR A 208 -18.67 -0.24 -5.55
CA TYR A 208 -18.58 0.99 -4.77
C TYR A 208 -19.90 1.74 -4.81
N SER A 209 -20.36 2.25 -3.67
CA SER A 209 -21.59 3.04 -3.61
C SER A 209 -21.42 4.46 -4.18
N ARG A 210 -20.17 4.96 -4.25
CA ARG A 210 -19.80 6.26 -4.85
C ARG A 210 -18.63 6.17 -5.83
N PRO A 211 -18.81 5.48 -6.97
CA PRO A 211 -17.76 5.32 -7.98
C PRO A 211 -17.38 6.65 -8.66
N ASP A 212 -18.26 7.65 -8.61
CA ASP A 212 -18.02 9.03 -9.01
C ASP A 212 -16.99 9.70 -8.10
N ILE A 213 -17.18 9.67 -6.78
CA ILE A 213 -16.22 10.22 -5.80
C ILE A 213 -14.88 9.48 -5.91
N ARG A 214 -14.90 8.14 -6.02
CA ARG A 214 -13.68 7.33 -6.22
C ARG A 214 -12.87 7.84 -7.41
N ARG A 215 -13.54 8.11 -8.54
CA ARG A 215 -12.88 8.63 -9.74
C ARG A 215 -12.31 10.03 -9.49
N THR A 216 -13.11 10.92 -8.91
CA THR A 216 -12.67 12.28 -8.59
C THR A 216 -11.43 12.27 -7.69
N LEU A 217 -11.44 11.50 -6.60
CA LEU A 217 -10.27 11.36 -5.71
C LEU A 217 -9.03 10.88 -6.48
N GLY A 218 -9.19 9.90 -7.36
CA GLY A 218 -8.13 9.42 -8.24
C GLY A 218 -7.57 10.50 -9.18
N ASP A 219 -8.41 11.36 -9.73
CA ASP A 219 -7.99 12.46 -10.60
C ASP A 219 -7.23 13.55 -9.82
N LEU A 220 -7.67 13.87 -8.60
CA LEU A 220 -7.01 14.87 -7.73
C LEU A 220 -5.62 14.42 -7.28
N ILE A 221 -5.50 13.17 -6.81
CA ILE A 221 -4.24 12.66 -6.28
C ILE A 221 -3.20 12.43 -7.39
N TYR A 222 -3.64 12.20 -8.63
CA TYR A 222 -2.74 11.95 -9.74
C TYR A 222 -1.79 13.12 -10.01
N LEU A 223 -2.32 14.34 -10.16
CA LEU A 223 -1.50 15.52 -10.38
C LEU A 223 -0.72 15.93 -9.14
N ASP A 224 -1.32 15.80 -7.95
CA ASP A 224 -0.65 16.04 -6.66
C ASP A 224 0.62 15.19 -6.54
N GLN A 225 0.51 13.86 -6.72
CA GLN A 225 1.65 12.95 -6.57
C GLN A 225 2.67 13.10 -7.71
N GLN A 226 2.24 13.47 -8.92
CA GLN A 226 3.19 13.77 -10.00
C GLN A 226 4.10 14.94 -9.66
N LEU A 227 3.54 16.04 -9.17
CA LEU A 227 4.31 17.23 -8.83
C LEU A 227 5.23 16.98 -7.62
N ARG A 228 4.76 16.25 -6.61
CA ARG A 228 5.60 15.86 -5.45
C ARG A 228 6.76 14.95 -5.86
N ASN A 229 6.53 14.03 -6.80
CA ASN A 229 7.60 13.22 -7.40
C ASN A 229 8.58 14.05 -8.24
N GLU A 230 8.10 15.03 -9.01
CA GLU A 230 8.95 15.99 -9.73
C GLU A 230 9.82 16.79 -8.77
N LEU A 231 9.24 17.27 -7.66
CA LEU A 231 9.96 17.99 -6.61
C LEU A 231 11.04 17.13 -5.96
N SER A 232 10.72 15.88 -5.61
CA SER A 232 11.69 14.94 -5.05
C SER A 232 12.88 14.73 -6.00
N LYS A 233 12.63 14.55 -7.30
CA LYS A 233 13.68 14.40 -8.32
C LYS A 233 14.51 15.67 -8.51
N ALA A 234 13.88 16.85 -8.44
CA ALA A 234 14.58 18.12 -8.54
C ALA A 234 15.53 18.32 -7.33
N LYS A 235 15.04 18.06 -6.12
CA LYS A 235 15.84 18.10 -4.88
C LYS A 235 17.02 17.12 -4.92
N ALA A 236 16.79 15.88 -5.35
CA ALA A 236 17.85 14.87 -5.47
C ALA A 236 18.96 15.28 -6.47
N LYS A 237 18.67 16.17 -7.41
CA LYS A 237 19.63 16.72 -8.37
C LYS A 237 20.25 18.06 -7.93
N GLY A 238 19.83 18.62 -6.80
CA GLY A 238 20.23 19.96 -6.35
C GLY A 238 19.73 21.08 -7.26
N ASP A 239 18.67 20.86 -8.05
CA ASP A 239 18.10 21.87 -8.94
C ASP A 239 17.11 22.75 -8.17
N GLU A 240 17.64 23.80 -7.53
CA GLU A 240 16.84 24.72 -6.71
C GLU A 240 15.82 25.52 -7.52
N ALA A 241 16.17 25.94 -8.74
CA ALA A 241 15.27 26.71 -9.60
C ALA A 241 14.05 25.89 -10.03
N LEU A 242 14.27 24.63 -10.42
CA LEU A 242 13.17 23.71 -10.71
C LEU A 242 12.37 23.40 -9.43
N SER A 243 13.05 23.16 -8.31
CA SER A 243 12.41 22.86 -7.03
C SER A 243 11.45 23.96 -6.57
N GLU A 244 11.82 25.23 -6.72
CA GLU A 244 10.96 26.37 -6.41
C GLU A 244 9.74 26.42 -7.34
N LYS A 245 9.96 26.32 -8.65
CA LYS A 245 8.88 26.32 -9.64
C LYS A 245 7.88 25.18 -9.43
N VAL A 246 8.35 24.00 -9.03
CA VAL A 246 7.47 22.86 -8.73
C VAL A 246 6.72 23.08 -7.41
N ARG A 247 7.34 23.71 -6.39
CA ARG A 247 6.65 24.08 -5.15
C ARG A 247 5.47 25.03 -5.40
N GLU A 248 5.63 26.03 -6.25
CA GLU A 248 4.54 26.94 -6.63
C GLU A 248 3.36 26.18 -7.27
N LYS A 249 3.66 25.21 -8.15
CA LYS A 249 2.62 24.35 -8.75
C LYS A 249 1.93 23.46 -7.72
N ILE A 250 2.68 22.94 -6.73
CA ILE A 250 2.12 22.14 -5.63
C ILE A 250 1.13 22.98 -4.82
N VAL A 251 1.51 24.20 -4.43
CA VAL A 251 0.59 25.10 -3.70
C VAL A 251 -0.68 25.39 -4.52
N ALA A 252 -0.54 25.62 -5.83
CA ALA A 252 -1.68 25.86 -6.70
C ALA A 252 -2.63 24.64 -6.79
N ILE A 253 -2.09 23.43 -6.95
CA ILE A 253 -2.92 22.21 -7.03
C ILE A 253 -3.51 21.84 -5.66
N ASP A 254 -2.79 22.08 -4.56
CA ASP A 254 -3.30 21.83 -3.20
C ASP A 254 -4.55 22.69 -2.93
N ARG A 255 -4.55 23.97 -3.35
CA ARG A 255 -5.74 24.86 -3.28
C ARG A 255 -6.91 24.38 -4.13
N GLU A 256 -6.65 23.95 -5.36
CA GLU A 256 -7.70 23.43 -6.26
C GLU A 256 -8.30 22.14 -5.68
N ASN A 257 -7.44 21.24 -5.20
CA ASN A 257 -7.82 19.99 -4.57
C ASN A 257 -8.64 20.25 -3.29
N LEU A 258 -8.22 21.18 -2.43
CA LEU A 258 -8.94 21.56 -1.21
C LEU A 258 -10.39 22.00 -1.50
N SER A 259 -10.60 22.83 -2.53
CA SER A 259 -11.95 23.27 -2.92
C SER A 259 -12.86 22.10 -3.28
N ARG A 260 -12.36 21.16 -4.10
CA ARG A 260 -13.12 19.96 -4.48
C ARG A 260 -13.31 18.99 -3.32
N LEU A 261 -12.30 18.86 -2.47
CA LEU A 261 -12.34 17.97 -1.32
C LEU A 261 -13.37 18.44 -0.29
N LYS A 262 -13.50 19.75 -0.05
CA LYS A 262 -14.58 20.31 0.78
C LYS A 262 -15.95 19.95 0.25
N ALA A 263 -16.19 20.09 -1.06
CA ALA A 263 -17.47 19.71 -1.66
C ALA A 263 -17.80 18.22 -1.45
N ILE A 264 -16.79 17.33 -1.57
CA ILE A 264 -16.96 15.90 -1.26
C ILE A 264 -17.32 15.70 0.21
N PHE A 265 -16.61 16.37 1.13
CA PHE A 265 -16.81 16.22 2.57
C PHE A 265 -18.16 16.80 3.03
N ASP A 266 -18.61 17.89 2.43
CA ASP A 266 -19.95 18.45 2.67
C ASP A 266 -21.06 17.49 2.22
N GLU A 267 -20.79 16.70 1.17
CA GLU A 267 -21.77 15.76 0.60
C GLU A 267 -21.84 14.43 1.36
N VAL A 268 -20.69 13.82 1.68
CA VAL A 268 -20.62 12.45 2.23
C VAL A 268 -19.84 12.31 3.53
N GLY A 269 -19.33 13.39 4.10
CA GLY A 269 -18.35 13.34 5.18
C GLY A 269 -17.02 12.75 4.71
N PHE A 270 -16.31 12.04 5.59
CA PHE A 270 -15.10 11.33 5.17
C PHE A 270 -15.50 10.10 4.34
N PRO A 271 -15.07 9.96 3.08
CA PRO A 271 -15.45 8.83 2.24
C PRO A 271 -15.10 7.48 2.89
N THR A 272 -16.03 6.53 2.87
CA THR A 272 -15.85 5.20 3.49
C THR A 272 -15.31 4.16 2.51
N ARG A 273 -14.91 2.97 3.01
CA ARG A 273 -14.46 1.87 2.12
C ARG A 273 -15.56 1.39 1.18
N GLU A 274 -16.81 1.38 1.64
CA GLU A 274 -17.96 1.03 0.79
C GLU A 274 -18.14 2.04 -0.36
N MET A 275 -17.91 3.32 -0.08
CA MET A 275 -18.05 4.39 -1.06
C MET A 275 -16.93 4.39 -2.10
N VAL A 276 -15.68 4.21 -1.66
CA VAL A 276 -14.52 4.49 -2.51
C VAL A 276 -13.40 3.46 -2.43
N GLY A 277 -13.53 2.37 -1.68
CA GLY A 277 -12.48 1.35 -1.53
C GLY A 277 -11.36 1.75 -0.57
N ILE A 278 -10.47 0.80 -0.27
CA ILE A 278 -9.35 0.98 0.68
C ILE A 278 -8.40 2.09 0.21
N ASP A 279 -8.01 2.05 -1.05
CA ASP A 279 -7.18 3.05 -1.72
C ASP A 279 -7.89 4.41 -1.84
N GLY A 280 -9.21 4.44 -2.01
CA GLY A 280 -9.98 5.69 -2.02
C GLY A 280 -9.98 6.40 -0.67
N VAL A 281 -10.16 5.67 0.44
CA VAL A 281 -10.04 6.23 1.80
C VAL A 281 -8.63 6.77 2.03
N SER A 282 -7.61 6.00 1.63
CA SER A 282 -6.21 6.40 1.71
C SER A 282 -5.92 7.66 0.90
N THR A 283 -6.53 7.77 -0.29
CA THR A 283 -6.41 8.93 -1.17
C THR A 283 -7.04 10.17 -0.56
N ALA A 284 -8.25 10.04 -0.01
CA ALA A 284 -8.90 11.14 0.72
C ALA A 284 -8.05 11.60 1.90
N PHE A 285 -7.47 10.68 2.68
CA PHE A 285 -6.53 11.01 3.75
C PHE A 285 -5.31 11.80 3.25
N LEU A 286 -4.67 11.39 2.15
CA LEU A 286 -3.50 12.11 1.61
C LEU A 286 -3.86 13.52 1.15
N LEU A 287 -5.00 13.70 0.50
CA LEU A 287 -5.46 15.03 0.08
C LEU A 287 -5.78 15.92 1.29
N VAL A 288 -6.37 15.37 2.37
CA VAL A 288 -6.56 16.11 3.64
C VAL A 288 -5.20 16.48 4.26
N GLN A 289 -4.23 15.55 4.26
CA GLN A 289 -2.88 15.82 4.77
C GLN A 289 -2.21 16.99 4.03
N HIS A 290 -2.50 17.20 2.75
CA HIS A 290 -1.92 18.28 1.95
C HIS A 290 -2.72 19.60 2.01
N ALA A 291 -3.86 19.63 2.72
CA ALA A 291 -4.68 20.82 2.91
C ALA A 291 -4.12 21.77 3.99
N ASP A 292 -2.80 22.02 3.99
CA ASP A 292 -2.09 22.76 5.05
C ASP A 292 -2.53 24.23 5.16
N GLU A 293 -3.11 24.80 4.09
CA GLU A 293 -3.68 26.15 4.11
C GLU A 293 -5.03 26.26 4.85
N ASP A 294 -5.63 25.13 5.25
CA ASP A 294 -6.89 25.13 6.01
C ASP A 294 -6.88 24.13 7.19
N PRO A 295 -6.25 24.50 8.32
CA PRO A 295 -6.25 23.69 9.54
C PRO A 295 -7.64 23.43 10.11
N LEU A 296 -8.62 24.31 9.87
CA LEU A 296 -10.00 24.10 10.33
C LEU A 296 -10.66 22.96 9.56
N PHE A 297 -10.44 22.88 8.25
CA PHE A 297 -10.86 21.75 7.43
C PHE A 297 -10.16 20.45 7.86
N GLN A 298 -8.84 20.47 8.09
CA GLN A 298 -8.13 19.28 8.58
C GLN A 298 -8.69 18.77 9.92
N ARG A 299 -9.01 19.68 10.86
CA ARG A 299 -9.66 19.33 12.13
C ARG A 299 -11.07 18.76 11.94
N HIS A 300 -11.84 19.31 11.01
CA HIS A 300 -13.16 18.77 10.67
C HIS A 300 -13.04 17.35 10.07
N ALA A 301 -12.12 17.15 9.13
CA ALA A 301 -11.83 15.84 8.54
C ALA A 301 -11.36 14.83 9.59
N LEU A 302 -10.52 15.24 10.56
CA LEU A 302 -10.09 14.40 11.67
C LEU A 302 -11.27 13.88 12.50
N ALA A 303 -12.23 14.75 12.85
CA ALA A 303 -13.42 14.35 13.59
C ALA A 303 -14.27 13.32 12.82
N LEU A 304 -14.38 13.47 11.50
CA LEU A 304 -15.07 12.51 10.64
C LEU A 304 -14.28 11.20 10.45
N ALA A 305 -12.96 11.23 10.56
CA ALA A 305 -12.09 10.07 10.40
C ALA A 305 -12.09 9.13 11.62
N GLU A 306 -12.40 9.64 12.82
CA GLU A 306 -12.41 8.84 14.06
C GLU A 306 -13.29 7.57 13.99
N PRO A 307 -14.57 7.62 13.57
CA PRO A 307 -15.38 6.41 13.43
C PRO A 307 -14.82 5.44 12.39
N LEU A 308 -14.23 5.94 11.30
CA LEU A 308 -13.60 5.10 10.28
C LEU A 308 -12.39 4.37 10.86
N MET A 309 -11.55 5.05 11.63
CA MET A 309 -10.41 4.44 12.31
C MET A 309 -10.87 3.36 13.30
N ARG A 310 -11.86 3.65 14.15
CA ARG A 310 -12.39 2.69 15.14
C ARG A 310 -12.98 1.44 14.49
N GLN A 311 -13.58 1.60 13.31
CA GLN A 311 -14.13 0.50 12.50
C GLN A 311 -13.10 -0.17 11.58
N ARG A 312 -11.81 0.22 11.67
CA ARG A 312 -10.73 -0.23 10.78
C ARG A 312 -11.02 -0.01 9.28
N GLN A 313 -11.79 1.02 8.96
CA GLN A 313 -12.01 1.51 7.60
C GLN A 313 -10.92 2.47 7.14
N MET A 314 -10.29 3.17 8.07
CA MET A 314 -9.05 3.93 7.88
C MET A 314 -7.94 3.30 8.71
N SER A 315 -6.69 3.33 8.23
CA SER A 315 -5.60 2.83 9.07
C SER A 315 -5.38 3.75 10.26
N ARG A 316 -5.05 3.15 11.40
CA ARG A 316 -4.75 3.87 12.63
C ARG A 316 -3.53 4.78 12.45
N ARG A 317 -2.53 4.34 11.69
CA ARG A 317 -1.38 5.17 11.31
C ARG A 317 -1.80 6.46 10.59
N GLN A 318 -2.70 6.36 9.61
CA GLN A 318 -3.20 7.54 8.89
C GLN A 318 -3.92 8.50 9.84
N PHE A 319 -4.80 7.97 10.70
CA PHE A 319 -5.47 8.78 11.71
C PHE A 319 -4.49 9.47 12.66
N ALA A 320 -3.48 8.74 13.18
CA ALA A 320 -2.46 9.29 14.07
C ALA A 320 -1.66 10.44 13.41
N MET A 321 -1.32 10.27 12.13
CA MET A 321 -0.62 11.31 11.36
C MET A 321 -1.45 12.58 11.21
N LEU A 322 -2.75 12.45 10.89
CA LEU A 322 -3.66 13.59 10.78
C LEU A 322 -3.89 14.25 12.14
N SER A 323 -4.04 13.45 13.20
CA SER A 323 -4.22 13.94 14.57
C SER A 323 -3.05 14.81 15.01
N ASP A 324 -1.82 14.34 14.81
CA ASP A 324 -0.62 15.08 15.19
C ASP A 324 -0.45 16.35 14.33
N ARG A 325 -0.70 16.26 13.02
CA ARG A 325 -0.66 17.42 12.12
C ARG A 325 -1.65 18.50 12.54
N VAL A 326 -2.89 18.12 12.85
CA VAL A 326 -3.90 19.06 13.37
C VAL A 326 -3.43 19.67 14.69
N SER A 327 -2.98 18.86 15.65
CA SER A 327 -2.52 19.36 16.96
C SER A 327 -1.47 20.46 16.81
N LEU A 328 -0.44 20.19 15.99
CA LEU A 328 0.65 21.13 15.76
C LEU A 328 0.21 22.40 15.02
N ALA A 329 -0.73 22.29 14.08
CA ALA A 329 -1.30 23.45 13.39
C ALA A 329 -2.08 24.39 14.33
N PHE A 330 -2.60 23.86 15.45
CA PHE A 330 -3.25 24.65 16.51
C PHE A 330 -2.29 25.02 17.66
N GLY A 331 -0.98 24.79 17.50
CA GLY A 331 0.03 25.11 18.52
C GLY A 331 0.03 24.15 19.72
N GLU A 332 -0.62 22.99 19.57
CA GLU A 332 -0.69 21.96 20.59
C GLU A 332 0.39 20.89 20.34
N PRO A 333 0.97 20.30 21.40
CA PRO A 333 1.88 19.18 21.25
C PRO A 333 1.17 17.96 20.65
N GLN A 334 1.87 17.23 19.79
CA GLN A 334 1.38 16.02 19.16
C GLN A 334 1.22 14.86 20.16
N VAL A 335 0.36 13.89 19.84
CA VAL A 335 -0.02 12.77 20.73
C VAL A 335 0.78 11.51 20.41
N TYR A 336 1.00 11.24 19.12
CA TYR A 336 1.58 10.00 18.61
C TYR A 336 3.00 10.15 18.04
N GLY A 337 3.54 11.38 18.00
CA GLY A 337 4.93 11.62 17.61
C GLY A 337 5.21 11.28 16.16
N THR A 338 4.28 11.56 15.24
CA THR A 338 4.41 11.26 13.81
C THR A 338 5.02 12.38 12.98
N GLN A 339 5.02 13.62 13.48
CA GLN A 339 5.60 14.78 12.81
C GLN A 339 7.03 15.05 13.32
N MET A 340 7.94 15.24 12.38
CA MET A 340 9.35 15.52 12.64
C MET A 340 9.74 16.84 11.96
N VAL A 341 10.78 17.48 12.49
CA VAL A 341 11.40 18.64 11.87
C VAL A 341 12.89 18.41 11.77
N MET A 342 13.51 18.92 10.70
CA MET A 342 14.95 18.96 10.58
C MET A 342 15.50 20.08 11.49
N GLN A 343 16.30 19.71 12.47
CA GLN A 343 17.00 20.61 13.37
C GLN A 343 18.47 20.23 13.42
N ASP A 344 19.36 21.18 13.12
CA ASP A 344 20.81 20.97 13.14
C ASP A 344 21.29 19.75 12.30
N GLY A 345 20.65 19.54 11.15
CA GLY A 345 20.95 18.42 10.25
C GLY A 345 20.47 17.06 10.76
N LYS A 346 19.54 17.02 11.72
CA LYS A 346 18.88 15.78 12.16
C LYS A 346 17.38 15.96 12.27
N TYR A 347 16.62 14.94 11.88
CA TYR A 347 15.21 14.85 12.21
C TYR A 347 15.03 14.61 13.71
N VAL A 348 14.25 15.49 14.33
CA VAL A 348 13.80 15.39 15.71
C VAL A 348 12.27 15.46 15.76
N LEU A 349 11.67 14.94 16.83
CA LEU A 349 10.23 15.10 17.03
C LEU A 349 9.88 16.57 17.25
N GLN A 350 8.79 17.02 16.64
CA GLN A 350 8.11 18.25 17.06
C GLN A 350 7.51 18.08 18.47
N PRO A 351 7.12 19.17 19.18
CA PRO A 351 6.62 19.10 20.55
C PRO A 351 5.58 17.98 20.72
N THR A 352 5.83 17.05 21.64
CA THR A 352 5.04 15.83 21.84
C THR A 352 4.73 15.66 23.32
N ILE A 353 3.48 15.32 23.65
CA ILE A 353 3.10 15.05 25.04
C ILE A 353 3.78 13.79 25.54
N ASP A 354 4.15 13.76 26.83
CA ASP A 354 4.50 12.55 27.59
C ASP A 354 5.31 11.53 26.77
N ILE A 355 6.58 11.90 26.49
CA ILE A 355 7.51 11.09 25.69
C ILE A 355 7.73 9.71 26.31
N ASP A 356 7.74 9.61 27.64
CA ASP A 356 8.00 8.36 28.35
C ASP A 356 6.93 7.28 28.05
N ASN A 357 5.69 7.68 27.78
CA ASN A 357 4.60 6.77 27.39
C ASN A 357 4.22 6.84 25.91
N LEU A 358 5.04 7.48 25.07
CA LEU A 358 4.75 7.66 23.64
C LEU A 358 4.61 6.33 22.90
N ASP A 359 5.52 5.39 23.14
CA ASP A 359 5.52 4.11 22.43
C ASP A 359 4.31 3.23 22.77
N SER A 360 3.74 3.37 23.97
CA SER A 360 2.47 2.72 24.34
C SER A 360 1.32 3.21 23.45
N ARG A 361 1.18 4.54 23.29
CA ARG A 361 0.16 5.15 22.41
C ARG A 361 0.40 4.80 20.94
N ARG A 362 1.67 4.76 20.52
CA ARG A 362 2.05 4.37 19.15
C ARG A 362 1.68 2.92 18.84
N LYS A 363 1.91 2.00 19.78
CA LYS A 363 1.53 0.58 19.62
C LYS A 363 0.02 0.42 19.39
N GLU A 364 -0.81 1.15 20.13
CA GLU A 364 -2.27 1.16 19.94
C GLU A 364 -2.67 1.61 18.53
N MET A 365 -1.87 2.47 17.91
CA MET A 365 -2.08 3.04 16.58
C MET A 365 -1.36 2.29 15.45
N ALA A 366 -0.86 1.07 15.70
CA ALA A 366 -0.07 0.30 14.75
C ALA A 366 1.17 1.06 14.21
N LEU A 367 1.80 1.85 15.08
CA LEU A 367 3.06 2.53 14.83
C LEU A 367 4.19 1.81 15.57
N GLY A 368 5.36 1.71 14.93
CA GLY A 368 6.58 1.24 15.58
C GLY A 368 7.14 2.26 16.59
N PRO A 369 8.14 1.89 17.40
CA PRO A 369 8.78 2.79 18.37
C PRO A 369 9.29 4.08 17.74
N HIS A 370 9.10 5.22 18.42
CA HIS A 370 9.48 6.53 17.90
C HIS A 370 11.00 6.68 17.68
N LEU A 371 11.83 6.07 18.53
CA LEU A 371 13.29 6.10 18.34
C LEU A 371 13.71 5.37 17.05
N LYS A 372 13.13 4.21 16.74
CA LYS A 372 13.40 3.51 15.47
C LYS A 372 12.97 4.33 14.25
N MET A 373 11.87 5.07 14.38
CA MET A 373 11.41 6.00 13.34
C MET A 373 12.42 7.13 13.12
N LEU A 374 12.92 7.75 14.20
CA LEU A 374 13.95 8.80 14.12
C LEU A 374 15.28 8.25 13.58
N GLU A 375 15.69 7.06 13.99
CA GLU A 375 16.88 6.38 13.46
C GLU A 375 16.77 6.19 11.95
N SER A 376 15.62 5.67 11.48
CA SER A 376 15.35 5.48 10.05
C SER A 376 15.36 6.81 9.28
N ALA A 377 14.75 7.86 9.85
CA ALA A 377 14.71 9.18 9.21
C ALA A 377 16.10 9.82 9.10
N ASN A 378 17.02 9.50 10.01
CA ASN A 378 18.38 10.03 10.05
C ASN A 378 19.42 9.13 9.37
N SER A 379 19.08 7.87 9.02
CA SER A 379 19.99 6.95 8.34
C SER A 379 20.05 7.15 6.82
N ASP A 380 19.02 7.75 6.22
CA ASP A 380 18.91 7.97 4.77
C ASP A 380 19.81 9.12 4.26
N GLU A 381 20.65 9.72 5.11
CA GLU A 381 21.61 10.79 4.78
C GLU A 381 23.10 10.35 4.77
N ASN A 382 23.40 9.05 4.93
CA ASN A 382 24.78 8.52 4.83
C ASN A 382 25.04 7.69 3.58
#